data_AF-A0A3C1PCR0-F1
#
_entry.id   AF-A0A3C1PCR0-F1
#
_cell.length_a   1.000
_cell.length_b   1.000
_cell.length_c   1.000
_cell.angle_alpha   90.00
_cell.angle_beta   90.00
_cell.angle_gamma   90.00
#
_symmetry.space_group_name_H-M   'P 1'
#
loop_
_entity.id
_entity.type
_entity.pdbx_description
1 polymer ?
#
loop_
_entity_poly.entity_id
_entity_poly.type
_entity_poly.pdbx_seq_one_letter_code
_entity_poly.pdbx_strand_id
1 'polypeptide(L)'
;MIFNNPKFFPEFDEQAELIEKLLDIGTALSGTEDLSSLLNLILTKSREITSSDAGSVYLLDHSDNTSKLLFKIAQNESLPNLSFKEFAIPLTPRSLAGYVALNSVSLNIPDAYDLPEDKPYQLDRSFDENISYRTRSVLVVPMQNREGEVIGVLQLINRKVNPEIKITSENAVEVTQSYSKWEERILRSLASQAAISIERNHLQESIEHLFEGFVKASVEVIEARDPCTCGHSERVAELAVRLSQEINHVNSGSLATIAFSERQLQELRYAALLHDFGKVGVPEAILTKPKKLYPRQLEVIRHRFALAQRTLEVESIQRKYEHLLQHSAQKLPQEEDCIFCQSLQESDQKLSQSVTKLSQYWSILLEANEPKVLAETPLNQLREVAQITYRDLDGEMKPLLTPEEIDQLLVHQGTLTPEEREIIESHVSYTYAFLKQIPWTNDLKNVPTIAYRHHEKLNGTGYPLGLKSPEIPIQAQIITIADIYDALTAGDRPYKSGLPTVTALKILQQEASKNTINADCLEIFKQRKVYEVLGHSIDVVMELA
;
A
#
# COMPACT_ATOMS: atom_id res chain seq x y z
N MET A 1 37.62 44.43 52.07
CA MET A 1 37.56 43.24 52.94
C MET A 1 36.09 43.15 53.37
N ILE A 2 35.24 42.25 52.90
CA ILE A 2 35.33 40.79 52.63
C ILE A 2 34.29 40.48 51.52
N PHE A 3 34.43 39.48 50.62
CA PHE A 3 35.50 38.51 50.39
C PHE A 3 36.31 38.85 49.11
N ASN A 4 37.37 38.08 48.86
CA ASN A 4 37.80 37.67 47.51
C ASN A 4 38.43 36.27 47.72
N ASN A 5 37.66 35.20 47.50
CA ASN A 5 38.01 33.86 47.98
C ASN A 5 38.26 32.92 46.78
N PRO A 6 39.52 32.64 46.39
CA PRO A 6 39.86 32.01 45.11
C PRO A 6 39.50 30.53 44.99
N LYS A 7 38.75 29.97 45.96
CA LYS A 7 38.19 28.61 45.89
C LYS A 7 36.83 28.52 45.17
N PHE A 8 36.13 29.64 44.94
CA PHE A 8 34.78 29.62 44.37
C PHE A 8 34.72 29.57 42.84
N PHE A 9 35.78 29.95 42.12
CA PHE A 9 35.76 30.00 40.65
C PHE A 9 35.76 28.62 39.95
N PRO A 10 36.58 27.61 40.32
CA PRO A 10 36.62 26.34 39.58
C PRO A 10 35.31 25.54 39.65
N GLU A 11 34.56 25.61 40.76
CA GLU A 11 33.25 24.95 40.90
C GLU A 11 32.19 25.50 39.94
N PHE A 12 32.31 26.77 39.49
CA PHE A 12 31.40 27.35 38.51
C PHE A 12 31.77 26.97 37.07
N ASP A 13 33.06 26.91 36.74
CA ASP A 13 33.51 26.48 35.41
C ASP A 13 33.20 24.99 35.17
N GLU A 14 33.41 24.11 36.15
CA GLU A 14 33.02 22.68 36.07
C GLU A 14 31.50 22.49 35.92
N GLN A 15 30.69 23.34 36.58
CA GLN A 15 29.23 23.31 36.43
C GLN A 15 28.76 23.83 35.06
N ALA A 16 29.43 24.86 34.51
CA ALA A 16 29.14 25.36 33.17
C ALA A 16 29.48 24.32 32.09
N GLU A 17 30.66 23.71 32.16
CA GLU A 17 31.10 22.66 31.22
C GLU A 17 30.18 21.42 31.29
N LEU A 18 29.68 21.05 32.48
CA LEU A 18 28.67 20.01 32.60
C LEU A 18 27.34 20.40 31.95
N ILE A 19 26.87 21.65 32.13
CA ILE A 19 25.61 22.10 31.53
C ILE A 19 25.71 22.08 30.00
N GLU A 20 26.84 22.51 29.43
CA GLU A 20 27.11 22.37 27.99
C GLU A 20 27.08 20.90 27.56
N LYS A 21 27.78 19.99 28.26
CA LYS A 21 27.73 18.55 27.98
C LYS A 21 26.29 17.98 28.05
N LEU A 22 25.46 18.43 28.99
CA LEU A 22 24.06 18.00 29.09
C LEU A 22 23.18 18.56 27.95
N LEU A 23 23.46 19.78 27.47
CA LEU A 23 22.79 20.39 26.32
C LEU A 23 23.20 19.72 25.00
N ASP A 24 24.47 19.40 24.83
CA ASP A 24 24.99 18.63 23.69
C ASP A 24 24.36 17.24 23.63
N ILE A 25 24.24 16.56 24.78
CA ILE A 25 23.52 15.29 24.89
C ILE A 25 22.05 15.49 24.48
N GLY A 26 21.32 16.45 25.08
CA GLY A 26 19.92 16.70 24.72
C GLY A 26 19.71 16.98 23.23
N THR A 27 20.66 17.67 22.60
CA THR A 27 20.67 17.96 21.16
C THR A 27 20.90 16.68 20.34
N ALA A 28 21.90 15.88 20.68
CA ALA A 28 22.23 14.66 19.96
C ALA A 28 21.18 13.53 20.16
N LEU A 29 20.58 13.43 21.34
CA LEU A 29 19.43 12.54 21.60
C LEU A 29 18.20 12.93 20.75
N SER A 30 18.06 14.21 20.38
CA SER A 30 16.94 14.71 19.57
C SER A 30 17.10 14.45 18.07
N GLY A 31 18.32 14.16 17.60
CA GLY A 31 18.65 13.98 16.18
C GLY A 31 19.04 12.56 15.76
N THR A 32 18.98 11.58 16.67
CA THR A 32 19.36 10.18 16.39
C THR A 32 18.10 9.32 16.18
N GLU A 33 17.91 8.82 14.95
CA GLU A 33 16.76 7.96 14.61
C GLU A 33 16.99 6.49 15.02
N ASP A 34 18.22 5.96 14.89
CA ASP A 34 18.56 4.59 15.29
C ASP A 34 18.70 4.42 16.82
N LEU A 35 17.88 3.53 17.39
CA LEU A 35 17.91 3.12 18.79
C LEU A 35 19.29 2.63 19.25
N SER A 36 20.03 1.90 18.41
CA SER A 36 21.32 1.31 18.79
C SER A 36 22.39 2.39 18.95
N SER A 37 22.42 3.35 18.04
CA SER A 37 23.28 4.54 18.09
C SER A 37 22.91 5.46 19.25
N LEU A 38 21.60 5.64 19.51
CA LEU A 38 21.09 6.41 20.65
C LEU A 38 21.57 5.80 21.97
N LEU A 39 21.38 4.50 22.17
CA LEU A 39 21.82 3.77 23.37
C LEU A 39 23.35 3.79 23.56
N ASN A 40 24.11 3.65 22.47
CA ASN A 40 25.57 3.85 22.48
C ASN A 40 25.96 5.22 23.02
N LEU A 41 25.35 6.28 22.47
CA LEU A 41 25.66 7.65 22.85
C LEU A 41 25.31 7.94 24.31
N ILE A 42 24.12 7.53 24.76
CA ILE A 42 23.68 7.64 26.16
C ILE A 42 24.70 6.99 27.09
N LEU A 43 25.11 5.76 26.78
CA LEU A 43 26.00 4.99 27.65
C LEU A 43 27.42 5.57 27.68
N THR A 44 27.96 5.97 26.53
CA THR A 44 29.25 6.66 26.43
C THR A 44 29.26 7.93 27.28
N LYS A 45 28.25 8.80 27.10
CA LYS A 45 28.17 10.08 27.79
C LYS A 45 27.90 9.94 29.28
N SER A 46 27.11 8.94 29.68
CA SER A 46 26.88 8.59 31.08
C SER A 46 28.17 8.12 31.78
N ARG A 47 29.00 7.33 31.08
CA ARG A 47 30.31 6.89 31.57
C ARG A 47 31.30 8.05 31.69
N GLU A 48 31.42 8.89 30.66
CA GLU A 48 32.28 10.08 30.65
C GLU A 48 31.94 11.03 31.82
N ILE A 49 30.67 11.43 31.96
CA ILE A 49 30.23 12.39 32.99
C ILE A 49 30.46 11.88 34.42
N THR A 50 30.27 10.57 34.65
CA THR A 50 30.42 9.97 35.99
C THR A 50 31.81 9.40 36.26
N SER A 51 32.73 9.45 35.27
CA SER A 51 34.02 8.76 35.29
C SER A 51 33.90 7.25 35.55
N SER A 52 32.90 6.59 34.94
CA SER A 52 32.67 5.14 35.11
C SER A 52 33.41 4.31 34.05
N ASP A 53 34.21 3.35 34.51
CA ASP A 53 34.99 2.48 33.62
C ASP A 53 34.11 1.65 32.68
N ALA A 54 33.00 1.12 33.19
CA ALA A 54 32.08 0.30 32.42
C ALA A 54 30.61 0.68 32.63
N GLY A 55 29.75 0.19 31.76
CA GLY A 55 28.32 0.32 31.90
C GLY A 55 27.54 -0.55 30.93
N SER A 56 26.23 -0.67 31.15
CA SER A 56 25.31 -1.48 30.37
C SER A 56 23.91 -0.87 30.35
N VAL A 57 23.15 -1.11 29.28
CA VAL A 57 21.73 -0.79 29.18
C VAL A 57 20.91 -2.05 28.94
N TYR A 58 19.86 -2.18 29.74
CA TYR A 58 18.84 -3.20 29.61
C TYR A 58 17.53 -2.54 29.16
N LEU A 59 16.84 -3.11 28.18
CA LEU A 59 15.46 -2.71 27.87
C LEU A 59 14.47 -3.75 28.41
N LEU A 60 13.30 -3.30 28.82
CA LEU A 60 12.21 -4.15 29.26
C LEU A 60 11.45 -4.68 28.04
N ASP A 61 11.21 -5.99 28.00
CA ASP A 61 10.49 -6.65 26.92
C ASP A 61 9.23 -7.34 27.46
N HIS A 62 8.11 -7.01 26.84
CA HIS A 62 6.76 -7.48 27.14
C HIS A 62 6.11 -8.25 25.96
N SER A 63 6.87 -8.56 24.90
CA SER A 63 6.36 -9.29 23.73
C SER A 63 5.90 -10.72 24.04
N ASP A 64 6.54 -11.37 25.00
CA ASP A 64 6.18 -12.70 25.52
C ASP A 64 5.30 -12.62 26.78
N ASN A 65 4.54 -13.69 27.06
CA ASN A 65 3.82 -13.93 28.32
C ASN A 65 4.68 -13.88 29.60
N THR A 66 6.01 -13.77 29.48
CA THR A 66 6.94 -13.58 30.59
C THR A 66 7.82 -12.37 30.29
N SER A 67 7.73 -11.34 31.12
CA SER A 67 8.57 -10.13 30.96
C SER A 67 10.04 -10.43 31.22
N LYS A 68 10.91 -9.88 30.37
CA LYS A 68 12.37 -10.11 30.37
C LYS A 68 13.10 -8.77 30.31
N LEU A 69 14.37 -8.77 30.71
CA LEU A 69 15.28 -7.66 30.44
C LEU A 69 16.22 -8.09 29.32
N LEU A 70 16.20 -7.36 28.20
CA LEU A 70 17.11 -7.55 27.09
C LEU A 70 18.38 -6.72 27.35
N PHE A 71 19.50 -7.39 27.54
CA PHE A 71 20.81 -6.76 27.50
C PHE A 71 21.07 -6.28 26.07
N LYS A 72 21.03 -4.97 25.84
CA LYS A 72 21.18 -4.38 24.50
C LYS A 72 22.58 -3.90 24.21
N ILE A 73 23.25 -3.34 25.21
CA ILE A 73 24.59 -2.78 25.04
C ILE A 73 25.37 -2.81 26.34
N ALA A 74 26.67 -3.01 26.23
CA ALA A 74 27.63 -2.59 27.25
C ALA A 74 28.91 -2.03 26.62
N GLN A 75 29.63 -1.27 27.43
CA GLN A 75 30.91 -0.67 27.10
C GLN A 75 31.86 -0.79 28.31
N ASN A 76 33.15 -0.95 28.06
CA ASN A 76 34.19 -1.01 29.08
C ASN A 76 35.46 -0.30 28.54
N GLU A 77 36.04 0.62 29.32
CA GLU A 77 37.21 1.40 28.91
C GLU A 77 38.52 0.63 29.07
N SER A 78 38.63 -0.10 30.17
CA SER A 78 39.81 -0.88 30.52
C SER A 78 39.98 -2.10 29.61
N LEU A 79 38.85 -2.66 29.13
CA LEU A 79 38.76 -3.83 28.27
C LEU A 79 37.94 -3.53 26.98
N PRO A 80 38.44 -2.65 26.08
CA PRO A 80 37.67 -2.12 24.94
C PRO A 80 37.42 -3.15 23.83
N ASN A 81 38.17 -4.26 23.83
CA ASN A 81 38.02 -5.34 22.84
C ASN A 81 36.96 -6.39 23.24
N LEU A 82 36.27 -6.21 24.37
CA LEU A 82 35.16 -7.09 24.76
C LEU A 82 33.93 -6.79 23.91
N SER A 83 33.58 -7.74 23.04
CA SER A 83 32.29 -7.75 22.35
C SER A 83 31.26 -8.46 23.21
N PHE A 84 30.18 -7.74 23.56
CA PHE A 84 29.02 -8.32 24.21
C PHE A 84 27.96 -8.62 23.16
N LYS A 85 27.37 -9.82 23.23
CA LYS A 85 26.20 -10.18 22.42
C LYS A 85 24.94 -9.79 23.16
N GLU A 86 23.84 -9.54 22.45
CA GLU A 86 22.54 -9.41 23.10
C GLU A 86 22.11 -10.74 23.74
N PHE A 87 21.52 -10.65 24.94
CA PHE A 87 20.91 -11.79 25.63
C PHE A 87 19.77 -11.32 26.53
N ALA A 88 18.82 -12.22 26.81
CA ALA A 88 17.70 -11.95 27.71
C ALA A 88 17.99 -12.53 29.11
N ILE A 89 17.74 -11.74 30.15
CA ILE A 89 17.69 -12.21 31.55
C ILE A 89 16.25 -12.16 32.07
N PRO A 90 15.83 -13.10 32.94
CA PRO A 90 14.49 -13.09 33.50
C PRO A 90 14.28 -11.88 34.43
N LEU A 91 13.15 -11.20 34.30
CA LEU A 91 12.79 -10.08 35.18
C LEU A 91 12.52 -10.60 36.61
N THR A 92 13.54 -10.55 37.46
CA THR A 92 13.48 -11.03 38.83
C THR A 92 14.20 -10.05 39.75
N PRO A 93 13.82 -9.95 41.05
CA PRO A 93 14.49 -9.07 41.98
C PRO A 93 15.91 -9.55 42.36
N ARG A 94 16.38 -10.68 41.81
CA ARG A 94 17.69 -11.28 42.10
C ARG A 94 18.86 -10.57 41.42
N SER A 95 18.67 -10.02 40.23
CA SER A 95 19.70 -9.22 39.56
C SER A 95 19.57 -7.74 39.96
N LEU A 96 20.68 -7.02 39.98
CA LEU A 96 20.67 -5.57 40.27
C LEU A 96 19.73 -4.81 39.32
N ALA A 97 19.84 -5.09 38.01
CA ALA A 97 18.96 -4.51 37.00
C ALA A 97 17.49 -4.92 37.18
N GLY A 98 17.21 -6.20 37.47
CA GLY A 98 15.84 -6.67 37.67
C GLY A 98 15.17 -6.13 38.93
N TYR A 99 15.92 -5.91 40.01
CA TYR A 99 15.40 -5.21 41.18
C TYR A 99 15.03 -3.75 40.86
N VAL A 100 15.89 -3.02 40.16
CA VAL A 100 15.61 -1.62 39.77
C VAL A 100 14.42 -1.54 38.82
N ALA A 101 14.32 -2.43 37.84
CA ALA A 101 13.20 -2.51 36.91
C ALA A 101 11.85 -2.76 37.63
N LEU A 102 11.83 -3.67 38.61
CA LEU A 102 10.61 -4.02 39.34
C LEU A 102 10.18 -2.98 40.39
N ASN A 103 11.12 -2.24 40.98
CA ASN A 103 10.83 -1.34 42.11
C ASN A 103 10.85 0.15 41.74
N SER A 104 11.35 0.53 40.56
CA SER A 104 11.53 1.94 40.14
C SER A 104 12.43 2.78 41.08
N VAL A 105 13.33 2.14 41.82
CA VAL A 105 14.26 2.78 42.77
C VAL A 105 15.70 2.56 42.30
N SER A 106 16.51 3.61 42.29
CA SER A 106 17.95 3.50 41.99
C SER A 106 18.72 2.76 43.08
N LEU A 107 19.69 1.94 42.68
CA LEU A 107 20.68 1.33 43.58
C LEU A 107 22.01 2.05 43.43
N ASN A 108 22.57 2.55 44.52
CA ASN A 108 23.92 3.07 44.60
C ASN A 108 24.70 2.21 45.60
N ILE A 109 25.57 1.35 45.07
CA ILE A 109 26.28 0.30 45.80
C ILE A 109 27.77 0.69 45.87
N PRO A 110 28.33 0.97 47.06
CA PRO A 110 29.74 1.31 47.20
C PRO A 110 30.70 0.15 46.89
N ASP A 111 30.32 -1.08 47.28
CA ASP A 111 31.04 -2.31 46.99
C ASP A 111 30.05 -3.46 46.75
N ALA A 112 30.05 -4.01 45.54
CA ALA A 112 29.14 -5.07 45.11
C ALA A 112 29.57 -6.48 45.56
N TYR A 113 30.77 -6.63 46.13
CA TYR A 113 31.18 -7.86 46.81
C TYR A 113 30.75 -7.89 48.28
N ASP A 114 30.53 -6.73 48.90
CA ASP A 114 30.10 -6.54 50.30
C ASP A 114 28.59 -6.18 50.38
N LEU A 115 27.76 -7.00 49.73
CA LEU A 115 26.30 -6.86 49.78
C LEU A 115 25.71 -7.62 50.98
N PRO A 116 24.86 -6.96 51.80
CA PRO A 116 24.18 -7.63 52.92
C PRO A 116 23.27 -8.80 52.48
N GLU A 117 23.30 -9.91 53.21
CA GLU A 117 22.51 -11.13 52.91
C GLU A 117 20.99 -10.92 52.99
N ASP A 118 20.51 -9.84 53.61
CA ASP A 118 19.08 -9.49 53.68
C ASP A 118 18.54 -8.88 52.37
N LYS A 119 19.40 -8.56 51.40
CA LYS A 119 18.98 -7.96 50.12
C LYS A 119 18.45 -9.00 49.14
N PRO A 120 17.34 -8.70 48.43
CA PRO A 120 16.76 -9.63 47.46
C PRO A 120 17.59 -9.78 46.18
N TYR A 121 18.56 -8.88 45.96
CA TYR A 121 19.44 -8.80 44.80
C TYR A 121 20.89 -9.19 45.13
N GLN A 122 21.61 -9.71 44.13
CA GLN A 122 23.01 -10.13 44.24
C GLN A 122 23.80 -9.71 42.99
N LEU A 123 25.12 -9.62 43.11
CA LEU A 123 26.03 -9.50 41.97
C LEU A 123 26.28 -10.88 41.34
N ASP A 124 26.13 -10.99 40.02
CA ASP A 124 26.62 -12.16 39.29
C ASP A 124 28.14 -12.06 39.11
N ARG A 125 28.88 -12.90 39.85
CA ARG A 125 30.34 -12.93 39.86
C ARG A 125 30.94 -13.72 38.67
N SER A 126 30.14 -14.52 37.98
CA SER A 126 30.63 -15.35 36.87
C SER A 126 31.19 -14.50 35.73
N PHE A 127 30.66 -13.29 35.54
CA PHE A 127 31.15 -12.35 34.54
C PHE A 127 32.55 -11.84 34.90
N ASP A 128 32.72 -11.27 36.10
CA ASP A 128 34.01 -10.78 36.61
C ASP A 128 35.12 -11.84 36.54
N GLU A 129 34.80 -13.08 36.95
CA GLU A 129 35.70 -14.23 36.91
C GLU A 129 36.12 -14.61 35.47
N ASN A 130 35.22 -14.53 34.50
CA ASN A 130 35.49 -14.88 33.10
C ASN A 130 36.31 -13.83 32.33
N ILE A 131 36.22 -12.55 32.69
CA ILE A 131 36.93 -11.45 31.98
C ILE A 131 38.09 -10.84 32.79
N SER A 132 38.50 -11.45 33.90
CA SER A 132 39.55 -10.95 34.81
C SER A 132 39.30 -9.52 35.29
N TYR A 133 38.03 -9.21 35.55
CA TYR A 133 37.56 -7.89 35.98
C TYR A 133 37.12 -7.94 37.44
N ARG A 134 36.94 -6.78 38.08
CA ARG A 134 36.38 -6.71 39.44
C ARG A 134 35.43 -5.53 39.56
N THR A 135 34.15 -5.84 39.64
CA THR A 135 33.06 -4.93 39.91
C THR A 135 33.05 -4.56 41.38
N ARG A 136 33.14 -3.26 41.68
CA ARG A 136 33.12 -2.73 43.05
C ARG A 136 32.00 -1.71 43.22
N SER A 137 32.17 -0.46 42.80
CA SER A 137 31.10 0.53 42.86
C SER A 137 30.13 0.33 41.71
N VAL A 138 28.83 0.31 41.98
CA VAL A 138 27.78 0.10 40.96
C VAL A 138 26.65 1.09 41.19
N LEU A 139 26.24 1.79 40.13
CA LEU A 139 25.10 2.69 40.12
C LEU A 139 24.10 2.23 39.07
N VAL A 140 22.91 1.82 39.51
CA VAL A 140 21.83 1.32 38.67
C VAL A 140 20.64 2.26 38.80
N VAL A 141 20.15 2.80 37.69
CA VAL A 141 19.00 3.73 37.67
C VAL A 141 17.93 3.25 36.69
N PRO A 142 16.63 3.44 37.02
CA PRO A 142 15.56 3.11 36.10
C PRO A 142 15.47 4.15 34.98
N MET A 143 15.21 3.70 33.76
CA MET A 143 14.86 4.54 32.61
C MET A 143 13.35 4.66 32.58
N GLN A 144 12.82 5.79 33.08
CA GLN A 144 11.38 5.99 33.28
C GLN A 144 10.77 6.95 32.27
N ASN A 145 9.60 6.60 31.74
CA ASN A 145 8.80 7.48 30.90
C ASN A 145 8.10 8.58 31.73
N ARG A 146 7.26 9.39 31.07
CA ARG A 146 6.51 10.49 31.72
C ARG A 146 5.45 10.02 32.72
N GLU A 147 4.99 8.78 32.57
CA GLU A 147 3.95 8.16 33.40
C GLU A 147 4.54 7.43 34.61
N GLY A 148 5.88 7.29 34.64
CA GLY A 148 6.65 6.65 35.71
C GLY A 148 6.96 5.18 35.45
N GLU A 149 6.50 4.62 34.33
CA GLU A 149 6.77 3.25 33.91
C GLU A 149 8.25 3.08 33.53
N VAL A 150 8.83 1.92 33.87
CA VAL A 150 10.23 1.62 33.60
C VAL A 150 10.35 0.91 32.26
N ILE A 151 10.88 1.58 31.24
CA ILE A 151 11.11 0.96 29.92
C ILE A 151 12.47 0.24 29.83
N GLY A 152 13.34 0.45 30.82
CA GLY A 152 14.70 -0.09 30.83
C GLY A 152 15.49 0.31 32.06
N VAL A 153 16.75 -0.11 32.12
CA VAL A 153 17.65 0.15 33.24
C VAL A 153 19.05 0.48 32.70
N LEU A 154 19.62 1.57 33.23
CA LEU A 154 20.98 2.01 32.96
C LEU A 154 21.85 1.67 34.17
N GLN A 155 22.87 0.85 33.96
CA GLN A 155 23.81 0.41 34.99
C GLN A 155 25.22 0.90 34.64
N LEU A 156 25.85 1.65 35.55
CA LEU A 156 27.25 2.01 35.49
C LEU A 156 28.06 1.25 36.55
N ILE A 157 29.30 0.94 36.21
CA ILE A 157 30.21 0.11 37.01
C ILE A 157 31.56 0.83 37.13
N ASN A 158 32.11 0.75 38.35
CA ASN A 158 33.43 1.23 38.73
C ASN A 158 33.68 2.69 38.36
N ARG A 159 33.11 3.59 39.16
CA ARG A 159 33.54 4.99 39.16
C ARG A 159 35.00 5.08 39.56
N LYS A 160 35.83 5.57 38.64
CA LYS A 160 37.27 5.80 38.83
C LYS A 160 37.53 7.00 39.73
N VAL A 161 38.69 7.02 40.39
CA VAL A 161 39.24 8.20 41.07
C VAL A 161 39.86 9.19 40.07
N ASN A 162 40.40 8.69 38.95
CA ASN A 162 40.87 9.48 37.81
C ASN A 162 40.43 8.76 36.51
N PRO A 163 39.78 9.44 35.54
CA PRO A 163 39.32 8.86 34.28
C PRO A 163 40.36 8.01 33.53
N GLU A 164 41.62 8.46 33.48
CA GLU A 164 42.65 7.81 32.64
C GLU A 164 43.14 6.45 33.19
N ILE A 165 42.78 6.09 34.42
CA ILE A 165 43.25 4.85 35.05
C ILE A 165 42.51 3.64 34.45
N LYS A 166 43.28 2.63 34.02
CA LYS A 166 42.75 1.31 33.69
C LYS A 166 42.58 0.45 34.94
N ILE A 167 41.42 -0.18 35.03
CA ILE A 167 41.02 -1.08 36.11
C ILE A 167 41.45 -2.51 35.79
N THR A 168 42.05 -3.15 36.79
CA THR A 168 42.32 -4.59 36.84
C THR A 168 41.68 -5.18 38.09
N SER A 169 41.53 -6.50 38.13
CA SER A 169 41.04 -7.23 39.31
C SER A 169 41.84 -6.94 40.59
N GLU A 170 43.12 -6.59 40.45
CA GLU A 170 44.06 -6.27 41.53
C GLU A 170 43.92 -4.83 42.02
N ASN A 171 43.84 -3.84 41.12
CA ASN A 171 43.85 -2.42 41.49
C ASN A 171 42.47 -1.83 41.80
N ALA A 172 41.38 -2.52 41.45
CA ALA A 172 40.01 -1.98 41.52
C ALA A 172 39.63 -1.39 42.90
N VAL A 173 40.16 -1.93 43.99
CA VAL A 173 39.88 -1.46 45.37
C VAL A 173 40.56 -0.11 45.68
N GLU A 174 41.68 0.19 45.02
CA GLU A 174 42.45 1.42 45.23
C GLU A 174 42.05 2.54 44.25
N VAL A 175 41.70 2.17 43.01
CA VAL A 175 41.48 3.14 41.91
C VAL A 175 40.02 3.52 41.67
N THR A 176 39.07 2.95 42.43
CA THR A 176 37.64 3.27 42.36
C THR A 176 37.12 3.95 43.62
N GLN A 177 35.99 4.64 43.48
CA GLN A 177 35.27 5.32 44.54
C GLN A 177 33.75 5.10 44.40
N SER A 178 32.98 5.46 45.42
CA SER A 178 31.51 5.39 45.37
C SER A 178 30.90 6.53 44.54
N TYR A 179 29.71 6.29 44.00
CA TYR A 179 28.90 7.34 43.38
C TYR A 179 28.30 8.22 44.48
N SER A 180 28.37 9.54 44.33
CA SER A 180 27.66 10.46 45.22
C SER A 180 26.21 10.66 44.76
N LYS A 181 25.42 11.38 45.55
CA LYS A 181 24.06 11.77 45.18
C LYS A 181 23.99 12.68 43.94
N TRP A 182 25.10 13.31 43.58
CA TRP A 182 25.18 14.18 42.40
C TRP A 182 25.26 13.36 41.11
N GLU A 183 26.13 12.34 41.05
CA GLU A 183 26.19 11.42 39.90
C GLU A 183 24.88 10.63 39.77
N GLU A 184 24.28 10.17 40.87
CA GLU A 184 22.96 9.52 40.86
C GLU A 184 21.89 10.44 40.24
N ARG A 185 21.85 11.72 40.65
CA ARG A 185 20.86 12.69 40.15
C ARG A 185 21.04 12.97 38.65
N ILE A 186 22.27 13.14 38.18
CA ILE A 186 22.56 13.37 36.76
C ILE A 186 22.24 12.13 35.95
N LEU A 187 22.69 10.96 36.38
CA LEU A 187 22.44 9.71 35.67
C LEU A 187 20.94 9.39 35.58
N ARG A 188 20.17 9.64 36.66
CA ARG A 188 18.71 9.52 36.63
C ARG A 188 18.09 10.48 35.62
N SER A 189 18.57 11.73 35.54
CA SER A 189 18.10 12.70 34.54
C SER A 189 18.39 12.25 33.11
N LEU A 190 19.61 11.73 32.85
CA LEU A 190 20.00 11.17 31.55
C LEU A 190 19.16 9.95 31.19
N ALA A 191 18.95 9.04 32.14
CA ALA A 191 18.11 7.84 31.97
C ALA A 191 16.65 8.18 31.66
N SER A 192 16.08 9.24 32.24
CA SER A 192 14.74 9.73 31.91
C SER A 192 14.67 10.39 30.53
N GLN A 193 15.67 11.19 30.12
CA GLN A 193 15.70 11.78 28.77
C GLN A 193 15.87 10.69 27.69
N ALA A 194 16.74 9.72 27.96
CA ALA A 194 16.87 8.52 27.15
C ALA A 194 15.55 7.77 27.02
N ALA A 195 14.84 7.55 28.14
CA ALA A 195 13.55 6.84 28.14
C ALA A 195 12.52 7.53 27.23
N ILE A 196 12.34 8.84 27.38
CA ILE A 196 11.39 9.64 26.59
C ILE A 196 11.74 9.61 25.08
N SER A 197 13.02 9.59 24.72
CA SER A 197 13.46 9.50 23.32
C SER A 197 13.18 8.12 22.71
N ILE A 198 13.46 7.04 23.45
CA ILE A 198 13.18 5.66 23.02
C ILE A 198 11.68 5.41 22.86
N GLU A 199 10.88 5.84 23.85
CA GLU A 199 9.41 5.76 23.81
C GLU A 199 8.83 6.52 22.61
N ARG A 200 9.36 7.72 22.32
CA ARG A 200 8.96 8.51 21.15
C ARG A 200 9.22 7.77 19.84
N ASN A 201 10.40 7.18 19.67
CA ASN A 201 10.75 6.46 18.44
C ASN A 201 9.86 5.22 18.27
N HIS A 202 9.68 4.42 19.33
CA HIS A 202 8.78 3.26 19.32
C HIS A 202 7.32 3.64 19.03
N LEU A 203 6.83 4.76 19.60
CA LEU A 203 5.49 5.28 19.31
C LEU A 203 5.36 5.72 17.85
N GLN A 204 6.38 6.35 17.27
CA GLN A 204 6.39 6.73 15.86
C GLN A 204 6.36 5.50 14.95
N GLU A 205 7.25 4.52 15.16
CA GLU A 205 7.24 3.24 14.44
C GLU A 205 5.90 2.51 14.56
N SER A 206 5.31 2.49 15.76
CA SER A 206 3.99 1.90 16.00
C SER A 206 2.88 2.60 15.21
N ILE A 207 2.91 3.93 15.12
CA ILE A 207 1.95 4.72 14.32
C ILE A 207 2.14 4.44 12.82
N GLU A 208 3.38 4.37 12.34
CA GLU A 208 3.70 4.06 10.95
C GLU A 208 3.24 2.64 10.56
N HIS A 209 3.48 1.64 11.40
CA HIS A 209 3.00 0.27 11.20
C HIS A 209 1.47 0.14 11.27
N LEU A 210 0.81 0.81 12.23
CA LEU A 210 -0.66 0.84 12.31
C LEU A 210 -1.27 1.49 11.07
N PHE A 211 -0.67 2.57 10.57
CA PHE A 211 -1.12 3.23 9.35
C PHE A 211 -0.92 2.36 8.11
N GLU A 212 0.25 1.73 7.94
CA GLU A 212 0.48 0.84 6.80
C GLU A 212 -0.46 -0.38 6.83
N GLY A 213 -0.67 -0.99 8.00
CA GLY A 213 -1.63 -2.09 8.18
C GLY A 213 -3.07 -1.69 7.82
N PHE A 214 -3.48 -0.48 8.21
CA PHE A 214 -4.79 0.08 7.82
C PHE A 214 -4.90 0.31 6.31
N VAL A 215 -3.84 0.82 5.66
CA VAL A 215 -3.82 1.01 4.20
C VAL A 215 -3.93 -0.33 3.47
N LYS A 216 -3.15 -1.35 3.86
CA LYS A 216 -3.21 -2.69 3.24
C LYS A 216 -4.60 -3.33 3.37
N ALA A 217 -5.15 -3.36 4.59
CA ALA A 217 -6.50 -3.87 4.82
C ALA A 217 -7.58 -3.09 4.03
N SER A 218 -7.38 -1.79 3.83
CA SER A 218 -8.29 -0.96 3.02
C SER A 218 -8.25 -1.30 1.53
N VAL A 219 -7.07 -1.64 0.99
CA VAL A 219 -6.88 -2.10 -0.39
C VAL A 219 -7.50 -3.49 -0.59
N GLU A 220 -7.18 -4.44 0.28
CA GLU A 220 -7.71 -5.82 0.24
C GLU A 220 -9.25 -5.86 0.16
N VAL A 221 -9.94 -5.02 0.92
CA VAL A 221 -11.43 -4.93 0.93
C VAL A 221 -12.00 -4.48 -0.40
N ILE A 222 -11.26 -3.69 -1.18
CA ILE A 222 -11.71 -3.15 -2.46
C ILE A 222 -11.39 -4.10 -3.60
N GLU A 223 -10.19 -4.69 -3.60
CA GLU A 223 -9.82 -5.73 -4.54
C GLU A 223 -10.73 -6.98 -4.39
N ALA A 224 -11.22 -7.26 -3.18
CA ALA A 224 -12.24 -8.29 -2.96
C ALA A 224 -13.61 -8.02 -3.63
N ARG A 225 -13.92 -6.76 -3.99
CA ARG A 225 -15.14 -6.39 -4.74
C ARG A 225 -14.95 -6.39 -6.26
N ASP A 226 -13.72 -6.26 -6.75
CA ASP A 226 -13.37 -6.39 -8.17
C ASP A 226 -12.26 -7.44 -8.32
N PRO A 227 -12.61 -8.73 -8.49
CA PRO A 227 -11.63 -9.82 -8.59
C PRO A 227 -10.57 -9.64 -9.69
N CYS A 228 -10.80 -8.76 -10.66
CA CYS A 228 -9.81 -8.44 -11.70
C CYS A 228 -8.67 -7.52 -11.20
N THR A 229 -8.77 -7.00 -9.96
CA THR A 229 -7.81 -6.07 -9.35
C THR A 229 -6.99 -6.69 -8.22
N CYS A 230 -7.05 -8.01 -7.98
CA CYS A 230 -6.26 -8.65 -6.92
C CYS A 230 -4.75 -8.38 -7.06
N GLY A 231 -4.14 -7.77 -6.05
CA GLY A 231 -2.75 -7.31 -6.03
C GLY A 231 -2.42 -6.16 -6.98
N HIS A 232 -3.40 -5.57 -7.67
CA HIS A 232 -3.18 -4.52 -8.66
C HIS A 232 -2.57 -3.27 -8.02
N SER A 233 -3.15 -2.80 -6.91
CA SER A 233 -2.69 -1.57 -6.27
C SER A 233 -1.28 -1.72 -5.70
N GLU A 234 -0.88 -2.91 -5.26
CA GLU A 234 0.49 -3.20 -4.84
C GLU A 234 1.47 -3.18 -6.02
N ARG A 235 1.16 -3.86 -7.13
CA ARG A 235 2.02 -3.89 -8.33
C ARG A 235 2.19 -2.50 -8.95
N VAL A 236 1.11 -1.71 -9.01
CA VAL A 236 1.17 -0.30 -9.48
C VAL A 236 2.05 0.55 -8.56
N ALA A 237 1.95 0.37 -7.24
CA ALA A 237 2.80 1.08 -6.29
C ALA A 237 4.28 0.69 -6.42
N GLU A 238 4.58 -0.60 -6.61
CA GLU A 238 5.93 -1.10 -6.80
C GLU A 238 6.57 -0.58 -8.10
N LEU A 239 5.84 -0.63 -9.22
CA LEU A 239 6.25 -0.03 -10.49
C LEU A 239 6.48 1.49 -10.38
N ALA A 240 5.59 2.21 -9.71
CA ALA A 240 5.67 3.67 -9.54
C ALA A 240 6.90 4.07 -8.70
N VAL A 241 7.12 3.42 -7.56
CA VAL A 241 8.29 3.66 -6.70
C VAL A 241 9.58 3.31 -7.44
N ARG A 242 9.62 2.16 -8.12
CA ARG A 242 10.80 1.72 -8.90
C ARG A 242 11.14 2.69 -10.05
N LEU A 243 10.13 3.21 -10.75
CA LEU A 243 10.33 4.26 -11.77
C LEU A 243 10.89 5.55 -11.15
N SER A 244 10.35 6.00 -10.01
CA SER A 244 10.84 7.21 -9.32
C SER A 244 12.28 7.08 -8.81
N GLN A 245 12.66 5.91 -8.28
CA GLN A 245 14.04 5.62 -7.91
C GLN A 245 14.98 5.68 -9.12
N GLU A 246 14.59 5.13 -10.27
CA GLU A 246 15.38 5.21 -11.49
C GLU A 246 15.46 6.63 -12.07
N ILE A 247 14.43 7.47 -11.87
CA ILE A 247 14.45 8.89 -12.22
C ILE A 247 15.48 9.66 -11.37
N ASN A 248 15.65 9.34 -10.08
CA ASN A 248 16.70 9.93 -9.23
C ASN A 248 18.13 9.69 -9.74
N HIS A 249 18.33 8.72 -10.65
CA HIS A 249 19.62 8.42 -11.27
C HIS A 249 19.81 9.06 -12.66
N VAL A 250 18.88 9.92 -13.10
CA VAL A 250 18.93 10.62 -14.40
C VAL A 250 19.65 11.96 -14.27
N ASN A 251 20.81 12.09 -14.91
CA ASN A 251 21.64 13.30 -14.88
C ASN A 251 21.50 14.18 -16.14
N SER A 252 20.57 13.88 -17.05
CA SER A 252 20.40 14.60 -18.32
C SER A 252 18.95 14.58 -18.81
N GLY A 253 18.53 15.64 -19.52
CA GLY A 253 17.17 15.77 -20.06
C GLY A 253 16.21 16.50 -19.12
N SER A 254 14.92 16.42 -19.43
CA SER A 254 13.81 17.10 -18.70
C SER A 254 13.66 16.65 -17.25
N LEU A 255 13.96 15.38 -16.96
CA LEU A 255 13.81 14.76 -15.64
C LEU A 255 15.00 15.01 -14.70
N ALA A 256 16.13 15.54 -15.19
CA ALA A 256 17.36 15.71 -14.40
C ALA A 256 17.27 16.75 -13.27
N THR A 257 16.21 17.55 -13.24
CA THR A 257 15.91 18.50 -12.17
C THR A 257 14.96 17.92 -11.12
N ILE A 258 14.47 16.69 -11.31
CA ILE A 258 13.52 16.03 -10.43
C ILE A 258 14.27 15.01 -9.58
N ALA A 259 14.21 15.18 -8.27
CA ALA A 259 14.70 14.22 -7.30
C ALA A 259 13.63 14.00 -6.23
N PHE A 260 13.31 12.73 -5.96
CA PHE A 260 12.38 12.29 -4.92
C PHE A 260 13.18 11.90 -3.67
N SER A 261 12.84 12.47 -2.52
CA SER A 261 13.31 11.97 -1.22
C SER A 261 12.58 10.67 -0.83
N GLU A 262 13.12 9.89 0.11
CA GLU A 262 12.45 8.69 0.65
C GLU A 262 11.01 8.99 1.13
N ARG A 263 10.78 10.17 1.73
CA ARG A 263 9.43 10.59 2.14
C ARG A 263 8.50 10.83 0.95
N GLN A 264 9.00 11.36 -0.16
CA GLN A 264 8.23 11.52 -1.40
C GLN A 264 8.01 10.20 -2.13
N LEU A 265 8.93 9.23 -2.03
CA LEU A 265 8.71 7.86 -2.50
C LEU A 265 7.61 7.18 -1.68
N GLN A 266 7.57 7.38 -0.36
CA GLN A 266 6.47 6.90 0.49
C GLN A 266 5.13 7.60 0.21
N GLU A 267 5.14 8.93 -0.05
CA GLU A 267 3.96 9.68 -0.50
C GLU A 267 3.41 9.12 -1.82
N LEU A 268 4.29 8.87 -2.80
CA LEU A 268 3.93 8.24 -4.06
C LEU A 268 3.39 6.83 -3.85
N ARG A 269 4.03 6.02 -3.00
CA ARG A 269 3.60 4.64 -2.69
C ARG A 269 2.19 4.61 -2.12
N TYR A 270 1.88 5.45 -1.12
CA TYR A 270 0.53 5.51 -0.55
C TYR A 270 -0.51 6.07 -1.54
N ALA A 271 -0.14 7.04 -2.38
CA ALA A 271 -1.01 7.51 -3.44
C ALA A 271 -1.31 6.44 -4.49
N ALA A 272 -0.33 5.60 -4.83
CA ALA A 272 -0.49 4.48 -5.75
C ALA A 272 -1.28 3.32 -5.14
N LEU A 273 -1.08 2.99 -3.85
CA LEU A 273 -1.90 1.98 -3.15
C LEU A 273 -3.38 2.41 -3.07
N LEU A 274 -3.66 3.69 -2.87
CA LEU A 274 -5.02 4.20 -2.61
C LEU A 274 -5.70 4.85 -3.82
N HIS A 275 -5.08 4.83 -5.01
CA HIS A 275 -5.59 5.55 -6.20
C HIS A 275 -7.03 5.16 -6.56
N ASP A 276 -7.33 3.88 -6.40
CA ASP A 276 -8.56 3.23 -6.81
C ASP A 276 -9.61 3.11 -5.68
N PHE A 277 -9.33 3.65 -4.49
CA PHE A 277 -10.16 3.43 -3.29
C PHE A 277 -11.65 3.81 -3.51
N GLY A 278 -11.90 4.82 -4.33
CA GLY A 278 -13.24 5.28 -4.68
C GLY A 278 -14.09 4.30 -5.47
N LYS A 279 -13.53 3.18 -5.99
CA LYS A 279 -14.32 2.08 -6.57
C LYS A 279 -15.34 1.51 -5.59
N VAL A 280 -15.14 1.68 -4.28
CA VAL A 280 -16.14 1.37 -3.25
C VAL A 280 -17.49 2.08 -3.47
N GLY A 281 -17.48 3.29 -4.05
CA GLY A 281 -18.68 4.08 -4.37
C GLY A 281 -19.38 3.68 -5.67
N VAL A 282 -18.75 2.83 -6.50
CA VAL A 282 -19.29 2.40 -7.79
C VAL A 282 -20.26 1.23 -7.60
N PRO A 283 -21.44 1.23 -8.26
CA PRO A 283 -22.36 0.09 -8.25
C PRO A 283 -21.72 -1.18 -8.85
N GLU A 284 -21.78 -2.29 -8.12
CA GLU A 284 -21.15 -3.57 -8.48
C GLU A 284 -21.57 -4.07 -9.88
N ALA A 285 -22.84 -3.89 -10.24
CA ALA A 285 -23.38 -4.27 -11.55
C ALA A 285 -22.69 -3.55 -12.72
N ILE A 286 -22.25 -2.30 -12.53
CA ILE A 286 -21.52 -1.50 -13.52
C ILE A 286 -20.03 -1.85 -13.47
N LEU A 287 -19.46 -1.93 -12.27
CA LEU A 287 -18.03 -2.24 -12.04
C LEU A 287 -17.60 -3.57 -12.69
N THR A 288 -18.42 -4.62 -12.51
CA THR A 288 -18.12 -5.99 -12.98
C THR A 288 -18.78 -6.34 -14.32
N LYS A 289 -19.29 -5.34 -15.07
CA LYS A 289 -20.15 -5.53 -16.27
C LYS A 289 -19.39 -6.23 -17.42
N PRO A 290 -19.65 -7.52 -17.72
CA PRO A 290 -18.78 -8.32 -18.58
C PRO A 290 -19.10 -8.21 -20.08
N LYS A 291 -20.31 -7.74 -20.41
CA LYS A 291 -20.87 -7.61 -21.76
C LYS A 291 -21.70 -6.32 -21.85
N LYS A 292 -22.07 -5.89 -23.05
CA LYS A 292 -22.79 -4.61 -23.24
C LYS A 292 -24.17 -4.58 -22.58
N LEU A 293 -24.86 -5.72 -22.56
CA LEU A 293 -26.13 -5.96 -21.87
C LEU A 293 -25.89 -6.68 -20.53
N TYR A 294 -26.71 -6.35 -19.53
CA TYR A 294 -26.79 -7.10 -18.27
C TYR A 294 -27.37 -8.51 -18.50
N PRO A 295 -26.97 -9.53 -17.71
CA PRO A 295 -27.45 -10.91 -17.88
C PRO A 295 -28.98 -11.03 -17.91
N ARG A 296 -29.69 -10.30 -17.03
CA ARG A 296 -31.16 -10.27 -16.97
C ARG A 296 -31.80 -9.65 -18.20
N GLN A 297 -31.20 -8.60 -18.80
CA GLN A 297 -31.70 -8.04 -20.06
C GLN A 297 -31.59 -9.06 -21.19
N LEU A 298 -30.46 -9.76 -21.30
CA LEU A 298 -30.26 -10.77 -22.34
C LEU A 298 -31.26 -11.93 -22.22
N GLU A 299 -31.65 -12.32 -21.01
CA GLU A 299 -32.72 -13.30 -20.77
C GLU A 299 -34.10 -12.76 -21.20
N VAL A 300 -34.45 -11.53 -20.82
CA VAL A 300 -35.71 -10.90 -21.25
C VAL A 300 -35.79 -10.79 -22.78
N ILE A 301 -34.72 -10.34 -23.44
CA ILE A 301 -34.66 -10.26 -24.91
C ILE A 301 -34.80 -11.65 -25.53
N ARG A 302 -34.15 -12.69 -24.98
CA ARG A 302 -34.33 -14.08 -25.44
C ARG A 302 -35.80 -14.51 -25.39
N HIS A 303 -36.52 -14.15 -24.33
CA HIS A 303 -37.95 -14.41 -24.22
C HIS A 303 -38.78 -13.62 -25.25
N ARG A 304 -38.44 -12.35 -25.55
CA ARG A 304 -39.10 -11.58 -26.61
C ARG A 304 -38.87 -12.19 -28.00
N PHE A 305 -37.66 -12.65 -28.32
CA PHE A 305 -37.36 -13.36 -29.58
C PHE A 305 -38.15 -14.68 -29.69
N ALA A 306 -38.20 -15.48 -28.62
CA ALA A 306 -38.97 -16.71 -28.59
C ALA A 306 -40.49 -16.45 -28.75
N LEU A 307 -41.01 -15.40 -28.12
CA LEU A 307 -42.41 -15.00 -28.27
C LEU A 307 -42.70 -14.49 -29.68
N ALA A 308 -41.84 -13.63 -30.26
CA ALA A 308 -41.97 -13.16 -31.63
C ALA A 308 -42.00 -14.31 -32.65
N GLN A 309 -41.15 -15.34 -32.48
CA GLN A 309 -41.21 -16.55 -33.29
C GLN A 309 -42.56 -17.27 -33.14
N ARG A 310 -43.03 -17.49 -31.90
CA ARG A 310 -44.33 -18.14 -31.65
C ARG A 310 -45.50 -17.36 -32.23
N THR A 311 -45.48 -16.03 -32.14
CA THR A 311 -46.48 -15.16 -32.77
C THR A 311 -46.52 -15.36 -34.28
N LEU A 312 -45.35 -15.37 -34.96
CA LEU A 312 -45.29 -15.63 -36.41
C LEU A 312 -45.83 -17.03 -36.79
N GLU A 313 -45.49 -18.06 -36.01
CA GLU A 313 -46.00 -19.43 -36.21
C GLU A 313 -47.54 -19.47 -36.07
N VAL A 314 -48.09 -18.86 -35.02
CA VAL A 314 -49.54 -18.81 -34.75
C VAL A 314 -50.27 -18.01 -35.82
N GLU A 315 -49.79 -16.82 -36.19
CA GLU A 315 -50.39 -16.00 -37.25
C GLU A 315 -50.36 -16.71 -38.61
N SER A 316 -49.31 -17.48 -38.90
CA SER A 316 -49.23 -18.29 -40.13
C SER A 316 -50.26 -19.43 -40.10
N ILE A 317 -50.40 -20.13 -38.97
CA ILE A 317 -51.42 -21.18 -38.79
C ILE A 317 -52.84 -20.60 -38.94
N GLN A 318 -53.12 -19.45 -38.32
CA GLN A 318 -54.41 -18.75 -38.45
C GLN A 318 -54.72 -18.39 -39.90
N ARG A 319 -53.77 -17.76 -40.61
CA ARG A 319 -53.91 -17.44 -42.04
C ARG A 319 -54.20 -18.68 -42.91
N LYS A 320 -53.50 -19.79 -42.67
CA LYS A 320 -53.77 -21.06 -43.38
C LYS A 320 -55.14 -21.64 -43.03
N TYR A 321 -55.55 -21.58 -41.76
CA TYR A 321 -56.84 -22.09 -41.31
C TYR A 321 -58.01 -21.30 -41.90
N GLU A 322 -57.93 -19.96 -41.91
CA GLU A 322 -58.89 -19.10 -42.59
C GLU A 322 -58.97 -19.38 -44.10
N HIS A 323 -57.81 -19.52 -44.76
CA HIS A 323 -57.72 -19.85 -46.18
C HIS A 323 -58.40 -21.18 -46.52
N LEU A 324 -58.17 -22.22 -45.69
CA LEU A 324 -58.81 -23.53 -45.81
C LEU A 324 -60.33 -23.47 -45.56
N LEU A 325 -60.79 -22.74 -44.53
CA LEU A 325 -62.22 -22.58 -44.25
C LEU A 325 -62.96 -21.95 -45.44
N GLN A 326 -62.41 -20.86 -45.99
CA GLN A 326 -63.01 -20.10 -47.10
C GLN A 326 -63.17 -20.92 -48.40
N HIS A 327 -62.42 -22.01 -48.56
CA HIS A 327 -62.36 -22.78 -49.82
C HIS A 327 -62.70 -24.27 -49.64
N SER A 328 -63.24 -24.63 -48.47
CA SER A 328 -63.64 -25.98 -48.06
C SER A 328 -64.63 -26.72 -48.97
N ALA A 329 -65.23 -26.06 -49.96
CA ALA A 329 -66.27 -26.61 -50.85
C ALA A 329 -65.84 -26.85 -52.32
N GLN A 330 -64.60 -26.53 -52.71
CA GLN A 330 -64.13 -26.75 -54.07
C GLN A 330 -63.53 -28.17 -54.24
N LYS A 331 -63.93 -28.87 -55.31
CA LYS A 331 -63.33 -30.17 -55.66
C LYS A 331 -61.84 -29.98 -55.96
N LEU A 332 -60.97 -30.71 -55.27
CA LEU A 332 -59.53 -30.69 -55.56
C LEU A 332 -59.27 -31.10 -57.03
N PRO A 333 -58.52 -30.28 -57.80
CA PRO A 333 -57.89 -30.73 -59.04
C PRO A 333 -56.86 -31.82 -58.76
N GLN A 334 -56.53 -32.64 -59.76
CA GLN A 334 -55.53 -33.70 -59.62
C GLN A 334 -54.11 -33.13 -59.51
N GLU A 335 -53.60 -33.14 -58.27
CA GLU A 335 -52.22 -33.27 -57.76
C GLU A 335 -51.02 -32.48 -58.32
N GLU A 336 -51.04 -31.85 -59.51
CA GLU A 336 -49.83 -31.15 -60.03
C GLU A 336 -49.94 -29.61 -60.14
N ASP A 337 -51.09 -29.04 -60.51
CA ASP A 337 -51.28 -27.57 -60.68
C ASP A 337 -52.32 -26.96 -59.71
N CYS A 338 -52.28 -27.35 -58.44
CA CYS A 338 -53.20 -26.82 -57.43
C CYS A 338 -52.74 -25.44 -56.90
N ILE A 339 -53.32 -24.36 -57.43
CA ILE A 339 -53.15 -22.96 -56.95
C ILE A 339 -53.36 -22.86 -55.42
N PHE A 340 -54.25 -23.69 -54.88
CA PHE A 340 -54.52 -23.78 -53.45
C PHE A 340 -53.31 -24.29 -52.63
N CYS A 341 -52.66 -25.35 -53.12
CA CYS A 341 -51.44 -25.86 -52.51
C CYS A 341 -50.28 -24.86 -52.65
N GLN A 342 -50.21 -24.14 -53.78
CA GLN A 342 -49.20 -23.08 -53.99
C GLN A 342 -49.32 -21.95 -52.96
N SER A 343 -50.53 -21.46 -52.67
CA SER A 343 -50.73 -20.38 -51.67
C SER A 343 -50.36 -20.82 -50.22
N LEU A 344 -50.63 -22.07 -49.87
CA LEU A 344 -50.19 -22.66 -48.60
C LEU A 344 -48.66 -22.81 -48.55
N GLN A 345 -48.03 -23.30 -49.63
CA GLN A 345 -46.57 -23.41 -49.76
C GLN A 345 -45.88 -22.05 -49.70
N GLU A 346 -46.42 -21.00 -50.35
CA GLU A 346 -45.92 -19.63 -50.21
C GLU A 346 -45.99 -19.14 -48.76
N SER A 347 -47.07 -19.47 -48.05
CA SER A 347 -47.24 -19.09 -46.63
C SER A 347 -46.23 -19.81 -45.72
N ASP A 348 -45.90 -21.07 -46.03
CA ASP A 348 -44.82 -21.81 -45.38
C ASP A 348 -43.44 -21.24 -45.70
N GLN A 349 -43.16 -20.90 -46.96
CA GLN A 349 -41.90 -20.25 -47.35
C GLN A 349 -41.73 -18.90 -46.66
N LYS A 350 -42.78 -18.06 -46.63
CA LYS A 350 -42.78 -16.77 -45.93
C LYS A 350 -42.51 -16.94 -44.42
N LEU A 351 -43.17 -17.89 -43.75
CA LEU A 351 -42.89 -18.19 -42.33
C LEU A 351 -41.44 -18.63 -42.13
N SER A 352 -40.95 -19.59 -42.93
CA SER A 352 -39.59 -20.11 -42.85
C SER A 352 -38.54 -19.02 -43.05
N GLN A 353 -38.75 -18.11 -44.01
CA GLN A 353 -37.92 -16.93 -44.22
C GLN A 353 -37.91 -16.00 -43.01
N SER A 354 -39.09 -15.68 -42.43
CA SER A 354 -39.18 -14.81 -41.24
C SER A 354 -38.51 -15.41 -40.00
N VAL A 355 -38.70 -16.71 -39.74
CA VAL A 355 -38.06 -17.43 -38.61
C VAL A 355 -36.54 -17.51 -38.81
N THR A 356 -36.08 -17.74 -40.04
CA THR A 356 -34.66 -17.70 -40.39
C THR A 356 -34.07 -16.30 -40.15
N LYS A 357 -34.79 -15.24 -40.54
CA LYS A 357 -34.37 -13.85 -40.31
C LYS A 357 -34.27 -13.51 -38.81
N LEU A 358 -35.25 -13.90 -38.00
CA LEU A 358 -35.18 -13.77 -36.53
C LEU A 358 -33.98 -14.52 -35.93
N SER A 359 -33.68 -15.71 -36.42
CA SER A 359 -32.54 -16.51 -35.96
C SER A 359 -31.19 -15.85 -36.29
N GLN A 360 -31.08 -15.25 -37.49
CA GLN A 360 -29.91 -14.44 -37.88
C GLN A 360 -29.77 -13.20 -36.98
N TYR A 361 -30.85 -12.47 -36.73
CA TYR A 361 -30.85 -11.30 -35.85
C TYR A 361 -30.47 -11.64 -34.40
N TRP A 362 -30.88 -12.79 -33.88
CA TRP A 362 -30.44 -13.27 -32.57
C TRP A 362 -28.93 -13.54 -32.54
N SER A 363 -28.37 -14.14 -33.59
CA SER A 363 -26.91 -14.35 -33.71
C SER A 363 -26.14 -13.02 -33.74
N ILE A 364 -26.64 -12.03 -34.49
CA ILE A 364 -26.04 -10.69 -34.59
C ILE A 364 -26.11 -9.95 -33.24
N LEU A 365 -27.20 -10.12 -32.49
CA LEU A 365 -27.32 -9.56 -31.14
C LEU A 365 -26.31 -10.16 -30.17
N LEU A 366 -26.08 -11.48 -30.23
CA LEU A 366 -25.07 -12.14 -29.41
C LEU A 366 -23.65 -11.67 -29.75
N GLU A 367 -23.34 -11.48 -31.04
CA GLU A 367 -22.07 -10.88 -31.49
C GLU A 367 -21.95 -9.42 -31.00
N ALA A 368 -23.01 -8.62 -31.15
CA ALA A 368 -23.04 -7.22 -30.76
C ALA A 368 -22.90 -7.00 -29.25
N ASN A 369 -23.28 -7.97 -28.43
CA ASN A 369 -23.16 -7.94 -26.98
C ASN A 369 -21.72 -8.16 -26.47
N GLU A 370 -20.82 -8.69 -27.30
CA GLU A 370 -19.41 -8.88 -26.94
C GLU A 370 -18.65 -7.53 -26.82
N PRO A 371 -17.62 -7.44 -25.96
CA PRO A 371 -16.81 -6.23 -25.77
C PRO A 371 -15.82 -5.98 -26.93
N LYS A 372 -16.33 -5.91 -28.17
CA LYS A 372 -15.57 -5.78 -29.41
C LYS A 372 -16.15 -4.69 -30.30
N VAL A 373 -15.29 -4.09 -31.12
CA VAL A 373 -15.71 -3.17 -32.19
C VAL A 373 -16.40 -4.02 -33.27
N LEU A 374 -17.64 -3.66 -33.60
CA LEU A 374 -18.42 -4.34 -34.65
C LEU A 374 -18.04 -3.81 -36.02
N ALA A 375 -18.10 -4.69 -37.03
CA ALA A 375 -18.02 -4.26 -38.43
C ALA A 375 -19.32 -3.53 -38.85
N GLU A 376 -19.26 -2.77 -39.94
CA GLU A 376 -20.42 -2.00 -40.44
C GLU A 376 -21.63 -2.88 -40.78
N THR A 377 -21.42 -4.11 -41.28
CA THR A 377 -22.51 -5.00 -41.68
C THR A 377 -23.37 -5.47 -40.49
N PRO A 378 -22.81 -6.06 -39.40
CA PRO A 378 -23.57 -6.30 -38.16
C PRO A 378 -24.23 -5.05 -37.58
N LEU A 379 -23.55 -3.89 -37.62
CA LEU A 379 -24.08 -2.64 -37.06
C LEU A 379 -25.33 -2.16 -37.82
N ASN A 380 -25.34 -2.25 -39.15
CA ASN A 380 -26.50 -1.91 -39.96
C ASN A 380 -27.64 -2.91 -39.78
N GLN A 381 -27.34 -4.21 -39.65
CA GLN A 381 -28.36 -5.22 -39.34
C GLN A 381 -28.97 -5.01 -37.95
N LEU A 382 -28.19 -4.62 -36.94
CA LEU A 382 -28.71 -4.27 -35.61
C LEU A 382 -29.67 -3.07 -35.67
N ARG A 383 -29.40 -2.08 -36.53
CA ARG A 383 -30.32 -0.96 -36.81
C ARG A 383 -31.60 -1.39 -37.52
N GLU A 384 -31.60 -2.48 -38.30
CA GLU A 384 -32.84 -3.10 -38.78
C GLU A 384 -33.63 -3.72 -37.62
N VAL A 385 -32.96 -4.49 -36.75
CA VAL A 385 -33.60 -5.15 -35.57
C VAL A 385 -34.29 -4.12 -34.67
N ALA A 386 -33.68 -2.95 -34.49
CA ALA A 386 -34.26 -1.83 -33.74
C ALA A 386 -35.64 -1.36 -34.24
N GLN A 387 -35.98 -1.61 -35.52
CA GLN A 387 -37.26 -1.23 -36.12
C GLN A 387 -38.29 -2.37 -36.09
N ILE A 388 -37.90 -3.58 -35.65
CA ILE A 388 -38.77 -4.74 -35.63
C ILE A 388 -39.68 -4.66 -34.40
N THR A 389 -40.96 -4.84 -34.63
CA THR A 389 -41.98 -5.00 -33.60
C THR A 389 -42.58 -6.40 -33.66
N TYR A 390 -43.08 -6.88 -32.53
CA TYR A 390 -43.81 -8.13 -32.41
C TYR A 390 -45.11 -7.88 -31.63
N ARG A 391 -46.11 -8.74 -31.86
CA ARG A 391 -47.35 -8.72 -31.09
C ARG A 391 -47.17 -9.55 -29.82
N ASP A 392 -47.49 -8.98 -28.67
CA ASP A 392 -47.40 -9.65 -27.38
C ASP A 392 -48.65 -10.49 -27.03
N LEU A 393 -48.73 -10.95 -25.78
CA LEU A 393 -49.82 -11.80 -25.28
C LEU A 393 -51.18 -11.09 -25.21
N ASP A 394 -51.18 -9.77 -25.02
CA ASP A 394 -52.39 -8.95 -24.93
C ASP A 394 -52.85 -8.45 -26.31
N GLY A 395 -52.02 -8.64 -27.34
CA GLY A 395 -52.29 -8.25 -28.72
C GLY A 395 -51.64 -6.92 -29.12
N GLU A 396 -50.84 -6.32 -28.23
CA GLU A 396 -50.19 -5.02 -28.42
C GLU A 396 -48.87 -5.15 -29.20
N MET A 397 -48.58 -4.16 -30.04
CA MET A 397 -47.33 -4.12 -30.82
C MET A 397 -46.21 -3.51 -29.97
N LYS A 398 -45.20 -4.32 -29.63
CA LYS A 398 -44.03 -3.90 -28.83
C LYS A 398 -42.75 -4.04 -29.64
N PRO A 399 -41.74 -3.17 -29.42
CA PRO A 399 -40.46 -3.29 -30.11
C PRO A 399 -39.71 -4.53 -29.60
N LEU A 400 -38.96 -5.19 -30.48
CA LEU A 400 -38.22 -6.40 -30.14
C LEU A 400 -37.06 -6.09 -29.17
N LEU A 401 -36.42 -4.93 -29.35
CA LEU A 401 -35.42 -4.33 -28.47
C LEU A 401 -35.91 -2.95 -28.00
N THR A 402 -35.63 -2.58 -26.74
CA THR A 402 -35.90 -1.22 -26.26
C THR A 402 -34.81 -0.25 -26.75
N PRO A 403 -35.08 1.08 -26.79
CA PRO A 403 -34.05 2.07 -27.12
C PRO A 403 -32.79 1.93 -26.25
N GLU A 404 -32.95 1.75 -24.95
CA GLU A 404 -31.85 1.54 -23.98
C GLU A 404 -30.99 0.31 -24.31
N GLU A 405 -31.62 -0.81 -24.68
CA GLU A 405 -30.91 -2.04 -25.09
C GLU A 405 -30.14 -1.85 -26.40
N ILE A 406 -30.68 -1.04 -27.32
CA ILE A 406 -30.03 -0.68 -28.59
C ILE A 406 -28.83 0.22 -28.33
N ASP A 407 -28.97 1.26 -27.52
CA ASP A 407 -27.89 2.20 -27.18
C ASP A 407 -26.71 1.47 -26.49
N GLN A 408 -27.02 0.53 -25.59
CA GLN A 408 -26.03 -0.37 -24.99
C GLN A 408 -25.30 -1.23 -26.04
N LEU A 409 -26.03 -1.86 -26.97
CA LEU A 409 -25.41 -2.71 -28.01
C LEU A 409 -24.58 -1.90 -29.03
N LEU A 410 -24.96 -0.64 -29.29
CA LEU A 410 -24.27 0.28 -30.20
C LEU A 410 -23.00 0.91 -29.62
N VAL A 411 -22.66 0.68 -28.34
CA VAL A 411 -21.38 1.13 -27.75
C VAL A 411 -20.20 0.63 -28.61
N HIS A 412 -19.43 1.58 -29.15
CA HIS A 412 -18.35 1.29 -30.11
C HIS A 412 -17.16 0.53 -29.48
N GLN A 413 -16.83 0.83 -28.22
CA GLN A 413 -15.67 0.25 -27.53
C GLN A 413 -15.95 0.07 -26.03
N GLY A 414 -15.72 -1.16 -25.54
CA GLY A 414 -16.00 -1.56 -24.16
C GLY A 414 -17.43 -2.09 -23.97
N THR A 415 -17.86 -2.17 -22.70
CA THR A 415 -19.18 -2.67 -22.26
C THR A 415 -20.11 -1.57 -21.72
N LEU A 416 -19.59 -0.36 -21.59
CA LEU A 416 -20.17 0.74 -20.83
C LEU A 416 -20.76 1.80 -21.75
N THR A 417 -21.99 2.24 -21.47
CA THR A 417 -22.55 3.46 -22.07
C THR A 417 -21.80 4.71 -21.58
N PRO A 418 -22.00 5.90 -22.19
CA PRO A 418 -21.42 7.14 -21.68
C PRO A 418 -21.76 7.43 -20.21
N GLU A 419 -23.01 7.15 -19.81
CA GLU A 419 -23.52 7.37 -18.44
C GLU A 419 -22.91 6.35 -17.46
N GLU A 420 -22.84 5.08 -17.85
CA GLU A 420 -22.16 4.03 -17.06
C GLU A 420 -20.66 4.31 -16.90
N ARG A 421 -20.04 4.91 -17.93
CA ARG A 421 -18.64 5.36 -17.89
C ARG A 421 -18.46 6.53 -16.92
N GLU A 422 -19.30 7.56 -16.96
CA GLU A 422 -19.23 8.69 -16.02
C GLU A 422 -19.34 8.20 -14.55
N ILE A 423 -20.19 7.21 -14.28
CA ILE A 423 -20.30 6.58 -12.96
C ILE A 423 -18.99 5.87 -12.56
N ILE A 424 -18.32 5.16 -13.46
CA ILE A 424 -17.00 4.57 -13.17
C ILE A 424 -15.92 5.65 -13.01
N GLU A 425 -15.86 6.64 -13.91
CA GLU A 425 -14.88 7.73 -13.85
C GLU A 425 -15.01 8.55 -12.55
N SER A 426 -16.20 8.59 -11.94
CA SER A 426 -16.41 9.23 -10.63
C SER A 426 -15.61 8.61 -9.47
N HIS A 427 -15.04 7.40 -9.63
CA HIS A 427 -14.24 6.75 -8.59
C HIS A 427 -13.06 7.64 -8.12
N VAL A 428 -12.37 8.36 -9.02
CA VAL A 428 -11.26 9.26 -8.61
C VAL A 428 -11.75 10.36 -7.66
N SER A 429 -12.98 10.84 -7.85
CA SER A 429 -13.61 11.85 -6.99
C SER A 429 -14.00 11.27 -5.64
N TYR A 430 -14.47 10.03 -5.59
CA TYR A 430 -14.71 9.31 -4.34
C TYR A 430 -13.39 9.00 -3.60
N THR A 431 -12.33 8.58 -4.31
CA THR A 431 -10.97 8.45 -3.76
C THR A 431 -10.56 9.77 -3.11
N TYR A 432 -10.62 10.88 -3.85
CA TYR A 432 -10.20 12.18 -3.34
C TYR A 432 -11.01 12.65 -2.13
N ALA A 433 -12.34 12.48 -2.17
CA ALA A 433 -13.23 12.85 -1.07
C ALA A 433 -13.00 12.01 0.19
N PHE A 434 -12.64 10.73 0.05
CA PHE A 434 -12.23 9.87 1.17
C PHE A 434 -10.86 10.27 1.71
N LEU A 435 -9.84 10.32 0.84
CA LEU A 435 -8.46 10.62 1.26
C LEU A 435 -8.34 12.02 1.88
N LYS A 436 -9.17 13.00 1.49
CA LYS A 436 -9.21 14.32 2.15
C LYS A 436 -9.67 14.32 3.61
N GLN A 437 -10.30 13.26 4.09
CA GLN A 437 -10.74 13.14 5.49
C GLN A 437 -9.62 12.61 6.40
N ILE A 438 -8.59 11.97 5.83
CA ILE A 438 -7.44 11.46 6.57
C ILE A 438 -6.55 12.65 7.00
N PRO A 439 -6.16 12.76 8.28
CA PRO A 439 -5.28 13.83 8.76
C PRO A 439 -3.81 13.54 8.39
N TRP A 440 -3.47 13.73 7.11
CA TRP A 440 -2.12 13.50 6.60
C TRP A 440 -1.06 14.34 7.33
N THR A 441 0.11 13.73 7.55
CA THR A 441 1.31 14.45 7.95
C THR A 441 1.79 15.37 6.82
N ASN A 442 2.62 16.37 7.15
CA ASN A 442 3.15 17.33 6.17
C ASN A 442 3.88 16.68 4.98
N ASP A 443 4.45 15.49 5.20
CA ASP A 443 5.22 14.72 4.22
C ASP A 443 4.35 13.83 3.31
N LEU A 444 3.07 13.62 3.66
CA LEU A 444 2.10 12.81 2.91
C LEU A 444 0.88 13.61 2.41
N LYS A 445 0.89 14.94 2.59
CA LYS A 445 -0.24 15.83 2.33
C LYS A 445 -0.73 15.85 0.87
N ASN A 446 0.11 15.43 -0.09
CA ASN A 446 -0.26 15.39 -1.50
C ASN A 446 -0.86 14.04 -1.91
N VAL A 447 -0.88 13.00 -1.06
CA VAL A 447 -1.51 11.70 -1.36
C VAL A 447 -2.89 11.85 -2.01
N PRO A 448 -3.84 12.65 -1.46
CA PRO A 448 -5.14 12.85 -2.12
C PRO A 448 -5.01 13.46 -3.51
N THR A 449 -4.16 14.47 -3.69
CA THR A 449 -4.02 15.21 -4.96
C THR A 449 -3.34 14.39 -6.05
N ILE A 450 -2.40 13.53 -5.67
CA ILE A 450 -1.73 12.59 -6.58
C ILE A 450 -2.73 11.52 -7.03
N ALA A 451 -3.40 10.87 -6.07
CA ALA A 451 -4.44 9.86 -6.34
C ALA A 451 -5.60 10.42 -7.17
N TYR A 452 -6.03 11.66 -6.95
CA TYR A 452 -7.12 12.30 -7.72
C TYR A 452 -6.80 12.53 -9.20
N ARG A 453 -5.51 12.58 -9.57
CA ARG A 453 -5.04 12.99 -10.90
C ARG A 453 -4.42 11.87 -11.73
N HIS A 454 -4.45 10.62 -11.26
CA HIS A 454 -3.75 9.52 -11.94
C HIS A 454 -4.37 9.13 -13.31
N HIS A 455 -5.60 9.54 -13.60
CA HIS A 455 -6.24 9.40 -14.91
C HIS A 455 -6.26 10.70 -15.76
N GLU A 456 -5.58 11.76 -15.31
CA GLU A 456 -5.33 12.94 -16.14
C GLU A 456 -4.34 12.61 -17.25
N LYS A 457 -4.50 13.25 -18.43
CA LYS A 457 -3.66 13.01 -19.61
C LYS A 457 -3.02 14.31 -20.05
N LEU A 458 -1.75 14.28 -20.47
CA LEU A 458 -0.96 15.50 -20.72
C LEU A 458 -1.58 16.45 -21.77
N ASN A 459 -2.39 15.91 -22.69
CA ASN A 459 -3.13 16.64 -23.71
C ASN A 459 -4.52 17.19 -23.28
N GLY A 460 -4.97 16.94 -22.05
CA GLY A 460 -6.26 17.39 -21.52
C GLY A 460 -7.46 16.51 -21.91
N THR A 461 -7.23 15.27 -22.37
CA THR A 461 -8.29 14.27 -22.63
C THR A 461 -8.49 13.27 -21.49
N GLY A 462 -7.90 13.57 -20.33
CA GLY A 462 -8.07 12.80 -19.10
C GLY A 462 -9.22 13.33 -18.27
N TYR A 463 -9.39 12.73 -17.10
CA TYR A 463 -10.44 13.07 -16.14
C TYR A 463 -9.82 13.04 -14.72
N PRO A 464 -10.42 13.73 -13.72
CA PRO A 464 -11.75 14.36 -13.72
C PRO A 464 -11.78 15.87 -14.04
N LEU A 465 -10.62 16.55 -14.10
CA LEU A 465 -10.53 17.99 -14.32
C LEU A 465 -10.14 18.35 -15.76
N GLY A 466 -9.57 17.41 -16.53
CA GLY A 466 -9.10 17.65 -17.90
C GLY A 466 -7.82 18.50 -17.95
N LEU A 467 -6.94 18.31 -16.96
CA LEU A 467 -5.70 19.08 -16.81
C LEU A 467 -4.74 18.85 -17.97
N LYS A 468 -3.88 19.83 -18.24
CA LYS A 468 -2.78 19.70 -19.22
C LYS A 468 -1.44 19.74 -18.54
N SER A 469 -0.39 19.28 -19.22
CA SER A 469 0.97 19.58 -18.77
C SER A 469 1.19 21.11 -18.75
N PRO A 470 1.72 21.72 -17.67
CA PRO A 470 2.42 21.11 -16.53
C PRO A 470 1.59 20.97 -15.22
N GLU A 471 0.26 21.07 -15.27
CA GLU A 471 -0.61 21.10 -14.07
C GLU A 471 -0.75 19.74 -13.36
N ILE A 472 -0.40 18.65 -14.05
CA ILE A 472 -0.45 17.27 -13.53
C ILE A 472 0.87 16.98 -12.80
N PRO A 473 0.87 16.65 -11.48
CA PRO A 473 2.09 16.34 -10.74
C PRO A 473 2.86 15.16 -11.35
N ILE A 474 4.19 15.20 -11.32
CA ILE A 474 5.01 14.12 -11.89
C ILE A 474 4.71 12.76 -11.25
N GLN A 475 4.39 12.73 -9.95
CA GLN A 475 3.92 11.55 -9.23
C GLN A 475 2.67 10.94 -9.87
N ALA A 476 1.70 11.76 -10.23
CA ALA A 476 0.47 11.28 -10.87
C ALA A 476 0.75 10.71 -12.26
N GLN A 477 1.59 11.39 -13.06
CA GLN A 477 2.03 10.92 -14.39
C GLN A 477 2.76 9.56 -14.32
N ILE A 478 3.53 9.33 -13.24
CA ILE A 478 4.22 8.06 -12.96
C ILE A 478 3.22 6.96 -12.64
N ILE A 479 2.21 7.23 -11.78
CA ILE A 479 1.12 6.28 -11.51
C ILE A 479 0.36 5.95 -12.80
N THR A 480 0.04 6.93 -13.65
CA THR A 480 -0.66 6.69 -14.94
C THR A 480 0.08 5.67 -15.81
N ILE A 481 1.41 5.73 -15.86
CA ILE A 481 2.23 4.77 -16.64
C ILE A 481 2.20 3.38 -15.99
N ALA A 482 2.32 3.30 -14.66
CA ALA A 482 2.30 2.06 -13.91
C ALA A 482 0.92 1.35 -13.98
N ASP A 483 -0.17 2.08 -13.77
CA ASP A 483 -1.56 1.61 -13.90
C ASP A 483 -1.83 1.06 -15.31
N ILE A 484 -1.59 1.85 -16.35
CA ILE A 484 -1.82 1.38 -17.73
C ILE A 484 -0.94 0.15 -18.05
N TYR A 485 0.30 0.09 -17.57
CA TYR A 485 1.15 -1.08 -17.76
C TYR A 485 0.60 -2.33 -17.06
N ASP A 486 0.22 -2.24 -15.78
CA ASP A 486 -0.35 -3.36 -15.04
C ASP A 486 -1.70 -3.80 -15.65
N ALA A 487 -2.60 -2.86 -15.93
CA ALA A 487 -3.91 -3.14 -16.52
C ALA A 487 -3.85 -3.80 -17.93
N LEU A 488 -2.71 -3.69 -18.62
CA LEU A 488 -2.42 -4.38 -19.89
C LEU A 488 -1.73 -5.74 -19.71
N THR A 489 -0.95 -5.94 -18.65
CA THR A 489 -0.09 -7.13 -18.44
C THR A 489 -0.62 -8.11 -17.40
N ALA A 490 -1.45 -7.68 -16.46
CA ALA A 490 -2.11 -8.52 -15.48
C ALA A 490 -2.98 -9.60 -16.15
N GLY A 491 -2.88 -10.84 -15.64
CA GLY A 491 -3.58 -12.01 -16.17
C GLY A 491 -5.03 -12.15 -15.69
N ASP A 492 -5.47 -11.29 -14.79
CA ASP A 492 -6.56 -11.57 -13.85
C ASP A 492 -7.96 -11.25 -14.38
N ARG A 493 -8.08 -10.83 -15.65
CA ARG A 493 -9.38 -10.65 -16.30
C ARG A 493 -9.92 -12.01 -16.75
N PRO A 494 -11.12 -12.47 -16.31
CA PRO A 494 -11.66 -13.80 -16.62
C PRO A 494 -11.83 -14.16 -18.11
N TYR A 495 -11.64 -13.18 -19.00
CA TYR A 495 -11.87 -13.29 -20.44
C TYR A 495 -10.62 -12.96 -21.29
N LYS A 496 -9.47 -12.64 -20.69
CA LYS A 496 -8.26 -12.25 -21.45
C LYS A 496 -6.98 -12.46 -20.65
N SER A 497 -6.09 -13.31 -21.17
CA SER A 497 -4.70 -13.40 -20.69
C SER A 497 -3.97 -12.07 -20.86
N GLY A 498 -3.12 -11.73 -19.89
CA GLY A 498 -2.27 -10.54 -19.93
C GLY A 498 -1.46 -10.43 -21.22
N LEU A 499 -1.23 -9.20 -21.70
CA LEU A 499 -0.44 -8.97 -22.90
C LEU A 499 1.05 -9.17 -22.60
N PRO A 500 1.84 -9.76 -23.52
CA PRO A 500 3.29 -9.81 -23.36
C PRO A 500 3.89 -8.41 -23.21
N THR A 501 4.97 -8.29 -22.40
CA THR A 501 5.70 -7.04 -22.12
C THR A 501 5.94 -6.18 -23.36
N VAL A 502 6.42 -6.80 -24.45
CA VAL A 502 6.71 -6.13 -25.73
C VAL A 502 5.45 -5.48 -26.33
N THR A 503 4.29 -6.12 -26.21
CA THR A 503 3.01 -5.61 -26.72
C THR A 503 2.48 -4.48 -25.84
N ALA A 504 2.58 -4.60 -24.51
CA ALA A 504 2.20 -3.54 -23.58
C ALA A 504 3.05 -2.27 -23.77
N LEU A 505 4.37 -2.41 -23.91
CA LEU A 505 5.27 -1.29 -24.20
C LEU A 505 4.97 -0.63 -25.55
N LYS A 506 4.62 -1.39 -26.60
CA LYS A 506 4.19 -0.83 -27.88
C LYS A 506 2.89 -0.01 -27.77
N ILE A 507 1.95 -0.43 -26.92
CA ILE A 507 0.71 0.34 -26.65
C ILE A 507 1.04 1.64 -25.90
N LEU A 508 1.87 1.58 -24.86
CA LEU A 508 2.33 2.78 -24.14
C LEU A 508 3.07 3.77 -25.06
N GLN A 509 3.90 3.29 -26.00
CA GLN A 509 4.55 4.15 -26.99
C GLN A 509 3.53 4.84 -27.94
N GLN A 510 2.44 4.18 -28.29
CA GLN A 510 1.35 4.79 -29.07
C GLN A 510 0.56 5.84 -28.26
N GLU A 511 0.46 5.67 -26.94
CA GLU A 511 -0.15 6.68 -26.06
C GLU A 511 0.77 7.89 -25.86
N ALA A 512 2.07 7.65 -25.61
CA ALA A 512 3.07 8.72 -25.52
C ALA A 512 3.14 9.56 -26.81
N SER A 513 3.04 8.96 -27.99
CA SER A 513 3.04 9.70 -29.27
C SER A 513 1.78 10.55 -29.51
N LYS A 514 0.66 10.26 -28.83
CA LYS A 514 -0.55 11.11 -28.77
C LYS A 514 -0.47 12.18 -27.67
N ASN A 515 0.66 12.26 -26.95
CA ASN A 515 0.84 13.10 -25.77
C ASN A 515 -0.23 12.85 -24.69
N THR A 516 -0.65 11.59 -24.48
CA THR A 516 -1.55 11.24 -23.35
C THR A 516 -0.75 10.98 -22.07
N ILE A 517 0.41 10.33 -22.16
CA ILE A 517 1.33 10.02 -21.06
C ILE A 517 2.73 10.62 -21.26
N ASN A 518 3.53 10.70 -20.19
CA ASN A 518 4.86 11.28 -20.22
C ASN A 518 5.88 10.39 -20.96
N ALA A 519 6.36 10.85 -22.11
CA ALA A 519 7.30 10.12 -22.97
C ALA A 519 8.68 9.92 -22.32
N ASP A 520 9.18 10.89 -21.56
CA ASP A 520 10.49 10.80 -20.90
C ASP A 520 10.45 9.76 -19.77
N CYS A 521 9.36 9.76 -18.97
CA CYS A 521 9.14 8.75 -17.94
C CYS A 521 8.98 7.34 -18.54
N LEU A 522 8.27 7.21 -19.66
CA LEU A 522 8.11 5.93 -20.37
C LEU A 522 9.44 5.41 -20.92
N GLU A 523 10.31 6.29 -21.42
CA GLU A 523 11.61 5.88 -21.93
C GLU A 523 12.54 5.42 -20.79
N ILE A 524 12.51 6.06 -19.61
CA ILE A 524 13.18 5.54 -18.41
C ILE A 524 12.58 4.18 -17.98
N PHE A 525 11.25 4.05 -17.93
CA PHE A 525 10.56 2.79 -17.60
C PHE A 525 11.03 1.63 -18.48
N LYS A 526 11.21 1.89 -19.79
CA LYS A 526 11.71 0.94 -20.78
C LYS A 526 13.22 0.67 -20.62
N GLN A 527 14.06 1.71 -20.60
CA GLN A 527 15.52 1.59 -20.60
C GLN A 527 16.06 0.96 -19.31
N ARG A 528 15.46 1.32 -18.17
CA ARG A 528 15.81 0.79 -16.84
C ARG A 528 15.02 -0.47 -16.49
N LYS A 529 14.20 -0.96 -17.42
CA LYS A 529 13.38 -2.17 -17.31
C LYS A 529 12.58 -2.25 -16.01
N VAL A 530 11.88 -1.18 -15.66
CA VAL A 530 11.14 -1.07 -14.39
C VAL A 530 10.18 -2.24 -14.17
N TYR A 531 9.62 -2.78 -15.25
CA TYR A 531 8.76 -3.97 -15.26
C TYR A 531 9.41 -5.27 -14.74
N GLU A 532 10.74 -5.39 -14.70
CA GLU A 532 11.42 -6.57 -14.12
C GLU A 532 11.12 -6.74 -12.62
N VAL A 533 10.64 -5.68 -11.94
CA VAL A 533 10.19 -5.74 -10.54
C VAL A 533 8.99 -6.68 -10.34
N LEU A 534 8.12 -6.80 -11.36
CA LEU A 534 6.99 -7.74 -11.38
C LEU A 534 7.39 -9.14 -11.91
N GLY A 535 8.69 -9.40 -12.08
CA GLY A 535 9.20 -10.62 -12.71
C GLY A 535 8.97 -10.71 -14.22
N HIS A 536 8.49 -9.63 -14.87
CA HIS A 536 8.29 -9.60 -16.31
C HIS A 536 9.61 -9.46 -17.06
N SER A 537 9.79 -10.23 -18.15
CA SER A 537 10.95 -10.15 -19.04
C SER A 537 10.59 -9.64 -20.43
N ILE A 538 11.62 -9.39 -21.25
CA ILE A 538 11.51 -9.35 -22.71
C ILE A 538 12.31 -10.55 -23.23
N ASP A 539 11.62 -11.54 -23.80
CA ASP A 539 12.27 -12.66 -24.47
C ASP A 539 12.88 -12.19 -25.80
N VAL A 540 14.22 -12.17 -25.86
CA VAL A 540 15.03 -11.67 -26.99
C VAL A 540 14.86 -12.51 -28.27
N VAL A 541 14.11 -13.61 -28.22
CA VAL A 541 13.96 -14.61 -29.30
C VAL A 541 13.05 -14.12 -30.45
N MET A 542 12.36 -12.98 -30.32
CA MET A 542 11.32 -12.52 -31.26
C MET A 542 11.62 -11.23 -32.06
N GLU A 543 12.89 -10.81 -32.18
CA GLU A 543 13.30 -9.69 -33.07
C GLU A 543 14.01 -10.15 -34.38
N LEU A 544 13.98 -11.45 -34.69
CA LEU A 544 14.52 -12.02 -35.94
C LEU A 544 13.51 -12.96 -36.62
N ALA A 545 12.38 -12.40 -37.07
CA ALA A 545 11.41 -13.05 -37.97
C ALA A 545 10.70 -12.01 -38.86
#